data_AF-A0A161MI04-F1
#
_entry.id   AF-A0A161MI04-F1
#
_cell.length_a   1.000
_cell.length_b   1.000
_cell.length_c   1.000
_cell.angle_alpha   90.00
_cell.angle_beta   90.00
_cell.angle_gamma   90.00
#
_symmetry.space_group_name_H-M   'P 1'
#
loop_
_entity.id
_entity.type
_entity.pdbx_description
1 polymer ?
#
loop_
_entity_poly.entity_id
_entity_poly.type
_entity_poly.pdbx_seq_one_letter_code
_entity_poly.pdbx_strand_id
1 'polypeptide(L)'
;MMAVHLVFFDYGIKVTIVSSSLSFNAADFGSLCLASRLASPFDAFVLSLSAVIYFLMFPWILTKIGDSIIIVIVLVAISICGLYYVSVTMTILYIATIIFINLICPILFVRWYAYKDNIYGPWDEA
;
A
#
# COMPACT_ATOMS: atom_id res chain seq x y z
N MET A 1 0.99 9.17 11.13
CA MET A 1 0.58 7.78 11.41
C MET A 1 0.38 6.94 10.15
N MET A 2 -0.14 7.49 9.05
CA MET A 2 -0.32 6.72 7.79
C MET A 2 0.98 6.10 7.23
N ALA A 3 2.12 6.80 7.33
CA ALA A 3 3.40 6.23 6.92
C ALA A 3 3.80 4.98 7.75
N VAL A 4 3.42 4.93 9.02
CA VAL A 4 3.63 3.75 9.88
C VAL A 4 2.75 2.61 9.40
N HIS A 5 1.49 2.88 9.04
CA HIS A 5 0.63 1.86 8.42
C HIS A 5 1.29 1.28 7.16
N LEU A 6 1.79 2.12 6.24
CA LEU A 6 2.46 1.66 5.01
C LEU A 6 3.72 0.82 5.26
N VAL A 7 4.46 1.05 6.35
CA VAL A 7 5.67 0.26 6.66
C VAL A 7 5.33 -1.08 7.27
N PHE A 8 4.31 -1.13 8.12
CA PHE A 8 3.96 -2.30 8.92
C PHE A 8 2.83 -3.16 8.34
N PHE A 9 2.25 -2.76 7.21
CA PHE A 9 1.18 -3.50 6.54
C PHE A 9 1.71 -4.78 5.89
N ASP A 10 0.88 -5.84 5.92
CA ASP A 10 1.23 -7.12 5.30
C ASP A 10 0.94 -7.08 3.80
N TYR A 11 2.00 -6.94 3.00
CA TYR A 11 1.91 -7.01 1.53
C TYR A 11 2.03 -8.44 0.98
N GLY A 12 1.94 -9.47 1.82
CA GLY A 12 2.09 -10.88 1.43
C GLY A 12 3.55 -11.37 1.48
N ILE A 13 4.46 -10.60 2.06
CA ILE A 13 5.86 -10.99 2.24
C ILE A 13 6.04 -11.44 3.69
N LYS A 14 6.53 -12.68 3.90
CA LYS A 14 6.85 -13.22 5.25
C LYS A 14 8.05 -12.48 5.84
N VAL A 15 7.82 -11.28 6.38
CA VAL A 15 8.84 -10.47 7.06
C VAL A 15 8.40 -10.27 8.52
N THR A 16 9.32 -10.50 9.45
CA THR A 16 9.11 -10.39 10.91
C THR A 16 8.79 -8.97 11.41
N ILE A 17 8.89 -7.97 10.54
CA ILE A 17 8.58 -6.57 10.86
C ILE A 17 7.06 -6.32 10.79
N VAL A 18 6.29 -7.17 10.11
CA VAL A 18 4.85 -6.96 9.86
C VAL A 18 4.03 -7.23 11.13
N SER A 19 3.20 -6.28 11.52
CA SER A 19 2.22 -6.44 12.60
C SER A 19 0.87 -5.89 12.16
N SER A 20 -0.08 -6.79 11.89
CA SER A 20 -1.43 -6.43 11.41
C SER A 20 -2.17 -5.52 12.40
N SER A 21 -2.00 -5.73 13.71
CA SER A 21 -2.61 -4.89 14.74
C SER A 21 -1.97 -3.50 14.79
N LEU A 22 -0.65 -3.41 14.66
CA LEU A 22 0.05 -2.12 14.67
C LEU A 22 -0.28 -1.29 13.43
N SER A 23 -0.31 -1.91 12.25
CA SER A 23 -0.65 -1.21 11.01
C SER A 23 -2.09 -0.71 11.02
N PHE A 24 -3.05 -1.52 11.49
CA PHE A 24 -4.45 -1.11 11.61
C PHE A 24 -4.63 0.05 12.59
N ASN A 25 -4.06 -0.07 13.81
CA ASN A 25 -4.13 1.00 14.81
C ASN A 25 -3.49 2.30 14.30
N ALA A 26 -2.36 2.21 13.58
CA ALA A 26 -1.73 3.38 12.99
C ALA A 26 -2.59 4.06 11.91
N ALA A 27 -3.31 3.28 11.09
CA ALA A 27 -4.24 3.82 10.12
C ALA A 27 -5.43 4.52 10.79
N ASP A 28 -6.01 3.88 11.82
CA ASP A 28 -7.15 4.42 12.57
C ASP A 28 -6.79 5.71 13.30
N PHE A 29 -5.65 5.76 14.00
CA PHE A 29 -5.14 7.01 14.58
C PHE A 29 -4.90 8.10 13.53
N GLY A 30 -4.42 7.74 12.33
CA GLY A 30 -4.28 8.68 11.22
C GLY A 30 -5.62 9.26 10.76
N SER A 31 -6.64 8.41 10.64
CA SER A 31 -8.00 8.80 10.28
C SER A 31 -8.62 9.70 11.36
N LEU A 32 -8.49 9.33 12.63
CA LEU A 32 -8.98 10.10 13.77
C LEU A 32 -8.34 11.50 13.84
N CYS A 33 -7.03 11.61 13.60
CA CYS A 33 -6.36 12.91 13.51
C CYS A 33 -6.94 13.77 12.38
N LEU A 34 -7.29 13.18 11.23
CA LEU A 34 -7.92 13.90 10.13
C LEU A 34 -9.37 14.29 10.47
N ALA A 35 -10.13 13.38 11.09
CA ALA A 35 -11.49 13.59 11.54
C ALA A 35 -11.59 14.73 12.56
N SER A 36 -10.58 14.91 13.42
CA SER A 36 -10.54 16.02 14.39
C SER A 36 -10.52 17.42 13.74
N ARG A 37 -10.18 17.50 12.44
CA ARG A 37 -10.17 18.76 11.68
C ARG A 37 -11.48 19.06 10.96
N LEU A 38 -12.43 18.11 10.95
CA LEU A 38 -13.74 18.30 10.33
C LEU A 38 -14.69 19.03 11.27
N ALA A 39 -15.53 19.90 10.70
CA ALA A 39 -16.43 20.76 11.47
C ALA A 39 -17.69 20.03 11.96
N SER A 40 -18.15 19.00 11.25
CA SER A 40 -19.37 18.25 11.57
C SER A 40 -19.05 16.91 12.24
N PRO A 41 -19.75 16.55 13.33
CA PRO A 41 -19.58 15.24 13.97
C PRO A 41 -20.04 14.09 13.05
N PHE A 42 -20.98 14.35 12.14
CA PHE A 42 -21.44 13.36 11.17
C PHE A 42 -20.33 13.00 10.17
N ASP A 43 -19.60 14.00 9.67
CA ASP A 43 -18.52 13.78 8.71
C ASP A 43 -17.34 13.04 9.38
N ALA A 44 -17.06 13.35 10.64
CA ALA A 44 -16.06 12.62 11.44
C ALA A 44 -16.45 11.16 11.67
N PHE A 45 -17.75 10.88 11.91
CA PHE A 45 -18.27 9.52 12.03
C PHE A 45 -18.12 8.74 10.71
N VAL A 46 -18.54 9.34 9.58
CA VAL A 46 -18.43 8.72 8.26
C VAL A 46 -16.97 8.43 7.89
N LEU A 47 -16.06 9.39 8.15
CA LEU A 47 -14.63 9.20 7.91
C LEU A 47 -14.06 8.04 8.74
N SER A 48 -14.39 7.97 10.02
CA SER A 48 -13.92 6.91 10.91
C SER A 48 -14.46 5.54 10.49
N LEU A 49 -15.74 5.46 10.12
CA LEU A 49 -16.35 4.22 9.61
C LEU A 49 -15.71 3.77 8.29
N SER A 50 -15.49 4.70 7.37
CA SER A 50 -14.83 4.41 6.10
C SER A 50 -13.41 3.89 6.29
N ALA A 51 -12.66 4.43 7.27
CA ALA A 51 -11.33 3.94 7.58
C ALA A 51 -11.34 2.47 8.01
N VAL A 52 -12.28 2.05 8.86
CA VAL A 52 -12.41 0.64 9.25
C VAL A 52 -12.75 -0.24 8.03
N ILE A 53 -13.66 0.21 7.16
CA ILE A 53 -14.03 -0.53 5.95
C ILE A 53 -12.82 -0.73 5.03
N TYR A 54 -12.05 0.32 4.75
CA TYR A 54 -10.92 0.24 3.82
C TYR A 54 -9.67 -0.41 4.41
N PHE A 55 -9.33 -0.16 5.67
CA PHE A 55 -8.08 -0.66 6.27
C PHE A 55 -8.22 -2.03 6.95
N LEU A 56 -9.44 -2.46 7.31
CA LEU A 56 -9.67 -3.76 7.94
C LEU A 56 -10.49 -4.70 7.07
N MET A 57 -11.68 -4.28 6.65
CA MET A 57 -12.60 -5.19 5.97
C MET A 57 -12.13 -5.51 4.55
N PHE A 58 -11.72 -4.50 3.78
CA PHE A 58 -11.25 -4.68 2.41
C PHE A 58 -10.05 -5.65 2.29
N PRO A 59 -8.93 -5.50 3.03
CA PRO A 59 -7.84 -6.46 2.96
C PRO A 59 -8.28 -7.85 3.43
N TRP A 60 -9.15 -7.95 4.44
CA TRP A 60 -9.69 -9.25 4.87
C TRP A 60 -10.48 -9.95 3.75
N ILE A 61 -11.32 -9.21 3.01
CA ILE A 61 -12.06 -9.74 1.86
C ILE A 61 -11.09 -10.20 0.75
N LEU A 62 -10.05 -9.41 0.46
CA LEU A 62 -9.05 -9.76 -0.56
C LEU A 62 -8.31 -11.05 -0.22
N THR A 63 -8.00 -11.32 1.05
CA THR A 63 -7.37 -12.60 1.45
C THR A 63 -8.23 -13.83 1.17
N LYS A 64 -9.55 -13.66 1.01
CA LYS A 64 -10.48 -14.76 0.72
C LYS A 64 -10.72 -14.97 -0.78
N ILE A 65 -10.51 -13.95 -1.57
CA ILE A 65 -10.83 -13.91 -3.00
C ILE A 65 -9.75 -14.59 -3.87
N GLY A 66 -8.55 -14.79 -3.33
CA GLY A 66 -7.44 -15.50 -3.99
C GLY A 66 -6.65 -14.62 -4.98
N ASP A 67 -5.50 -15.13 -5.42
CA ASP A 67 -4.50 -14.38 -6.18
C ASP A 67 -4.76 -14.42 -7.70
N SER A 68 -5.84 -13.79 -8.14
CA SER A 68 -6.14 -13.68 -9.58
C SER A 68 -5.70 -12.32 -10.13
N ILE A 69 -4.87 -12.36 -11.17
CA ILE A 69 -4.42 -11.16 -11.91
C ILE A 69 -5.62 -10.36 -12.46
N ILE A 70 -6.71 -11.05 -12.84
CA ILE A 70 -7.93 -10.42 -13.36
C ILE A 70 -8.51 -9.46 -12.30
N ILE A 71 -8.50 -9.85 -11.04
CA ILE A 71 -9.08 -9.08 -9.94
C ILE A 71 -8.25 -7.82 -9.69
N VAL A 72 -6.92 -7.94 -9.75
CA VAL A 72 -6.01 -6.78 -9.66
C VAL A 72 -6.26 -5.80 -10.80
N ILE A 73 -6.37 -6.29 -12.05
CA ILE A 73 -6.64 -5.45 -13.21
C ILE A 73 -7.98 -4.70 -13.05
N VAL A 74 -9.03 -5.40 -12.62
CA VAL A 74 -10.35 -4.81 -12.39
C VAL A 74 -10.29 -3.74 -11.29
N LEU A 75 -9.64 -4.02 -10.16
CA LEU A 75 -9.48 -3.05 -9.07
C LEU A 75 -8.72 -1.80 -9.51
N VAL A 76 -7.63 -1.96 -10.28
CA VAL A 76 -6.85 -0.84 -10.81
C VAL A 76 -7.68 -0.02 -11.79
N ALA A 77 -8.43 -0.67 -12.68
CA ALA A 77 -9.31 0.02 -13.64
C ALA A 77 -10.40 0.84 -12.94
N ILE A 78 -11.06 0.26 -11.92
CA ILE A 78 -12.05 0.96 -11.09
C ILE A 78 -11.41 2.17 -10.39
N SER A 79 -10.20 1.99 -9.83
CA SER A 79 -9.47 3.06 -9.14
C SER A 79 -9.14 4.22 -10.08
N ILE A 80 -8.64 3.93 -11.29
CA ILE A 80 -8.34 4.96 -12.30
C ILE A 80 -9.61 5.72 -12.71
N CYS A 81 -10.71 5.00 -12.96
CA CYS A 81 -12.00 5.61 -13.31
C CYS A 81 -12.51 6.53 -12.19
N GLY A 82 -12.49 6.05 -10.95
CA GLY A 82 -12.90 6.84 -9.79
C GLY A 82 -12.02 8.07 -9.56
N LEU A 83 -10.70 7.93 -9.64
CA LEU A 83 -9.78 9.06 -9.50
C LEU A 83 -9.96 10.08 -10.62
N TYR A 84 -10.19 9.63 -11.86
CA TYR A 84 -10.42 10.52 -13.01
C TYR A 84 -11.65 11.40 -12.81
N TYR A 85 -12.71 10.86 -12.20
CA TYR A 85 -13.91 11.63 -11.87
C TYR A 85 -13.65 12.70 -10.79
N VAL A 86 -12.78 12.40 -9.82
CA VAL A 86 -12.48 13.32 -8.72
C VAL A 86 -11.46 14.39 -9.13
N SER A 87 -10.33 13.99 -9.71
CA SER A 87 -9.28 14.91 -10.16
C SER A 87 -8.28 14.23 -11.10
N VAL A 88 -8.07 14.85 -12.26
CA VAL A 88 -7.06 14.42 -13.24
C VAL A 88 -5.64 14.40 -12.65
N THR A 89 -5.30 15.34 -11.76
CA THR A 89 -3.96 15.40 -11.16
C THR A 89 -3.68 14.19 -10.28
N MET A 90 -4.67 13.75 -9.50
CA MET A 90 -4.55 12.56 -8.65
C MET A 90 -4.42 11.29 -9.49
N THR A 91 -5.13 11.19 -10.61
CA THR A 91 -5.01 10.06 -11.55
C THR A 91 -3.61 9.95 -12.13
N ILE A 92 -3.01 11.07 -12.55
CA ILE A 92 -1.65 11.09 -13.10
C ILE A 92 -0.64 10.63 -12.04
N LEU A 93 -0.74 11.15 -10.81
CA LEU A 93 0.15 10.74 -9.71
C LEU A 93 0.00 9.26 -9.38
N TYR A 94 -1.22 8.73 -9.39
CA TYR A 94 -1.48 7.32 -9.16
C TYR A 94 -0.85 6.42 -10.22
N ILE A 95 -1.06 6.73 -11.51
CA ILE A 95 -0.46 5.99 -12.63
C ILE A 95 1.07 6.06 -12.57
N ALA A 96 1.63 7.24 -12.32
CA ALA A 96 3.07 7.42 -12.18
C ALA A 96 3.65 6.57 -11.05
N THR A 97 2.95 6.48 -9.92
CA THR A 97 3.36 5.66 -8.76
C THR A 97 3.32 4.17 -9.09
N ILE A 98 2.29 3.68 -9.79
CA ILE A 98 2.21 2.28 -10.23
C ILE A 98 3.40 1.92 -11.13
N ILE A 99 3.68 2.76 -12.14
CA ILE A 99 4.80 2.54 -13.07
C ILE A 99 6.12 2.59 -12.30
N PHE A 100 6.27 3.53 -11.37
CA PHE A 100 7.48 3.66 -10.58
C PHE A 100 7.75 2.41 -9.73
N ILE A 101 6.75 1.92 -9.00
CA ILE A 101 6.92 0.76 -8.11
C ILE A 101 7.09 -0.55 -8.91
N ASN A 102 6.29 -0.77 -9.95
CA ASN A 102 6.26 -2.07 -10.65
C ASN A 102 7.27 -2.19 -11.79
N LEU A 103 7.74 -1.08 -12.36
CA LEU A 103 8.66 -1.10 -13.50
C LEU A 103 10.01 -0.47 -13.14
N ILE A 104 10.00 0.76 -12.64
CA ILE A 104 11.25 1.52 -12.42
C ILE A 104 12.04 0.90 -11.27
N CYS A 105 11.40 0.61 -10.13
CA CYS A 105 12.04 0.02 -8.96
C CYS A 105 12.73 -1.32 -9.27
N PRO A 106 12.09 -2.33 -9.90
CA PRO A 106 12.77 -3.58 -10.23
C PRO A 106 13.88 -3.42 -11.28
N ILE A 107 13.72 -2.53 -12.27
CA ILE A 107 14.80 -2.24 -13.24
C ILE A 107 16.01 -1.65 -12.53
N LEU A 108 15.79 -0.67 -11.64
CA LEU A 108 16.87 -0.08 -10.84
C LEU A 108 17.50 -1.12 -9.92
N PHE A 109 16.69 -1.98 -9.30
CA PHE A 109 17.17 -3.05 -8.44
C PHE A 109 18.10 -4.02 -9.19
N VAL A 110 17.69 -4.52 -10.36
CA VAL A 110 18.55 -5.41 -11.19
C VAL A 110 19.81 -4.68 -11.64
N ARG A 111 19.69 -3.42 -12.06
CA ARG A 111 20.84 -2.62 -12.49
C ARG A 111 21.84 -2.41 -11.37
N TRP A 112 21.36 -2.13 -10.15
CA TRP A 112 22.23 -1.90 -8.99
C TRP A 112 22.79 -3.19 -8.39
N TYR A 113 22.07 -4.29 -8.53
CA TYR A 113 22.58 -5.61 -8.16
C TYR A 113 23.90 -5.94 -8.88
N ALA A 114 24.08 -5.49 -10.13
CA ALA A 114 25.31 -5.69 -10.88
C ALA A 114 26.54 -4.96 -10.30
N TYR A 115 26.34 -3.94 -9.46
CA TYR A 115 27.42 -3.20 -8.78
C TYR A 115 27.65 -3.69 -7.35
N LYS A 116 26.98 -4.77 -6.93
CA LYS A 116 27.19 -5.36 -5.63
C LYS A 116 28.48 -6.20 -5.68
N ASP A 117 29.48 -5.79 -4.93
CA ASP A 117 30.67 -6.60 -4.72
C ASP A 117 30.30 -7.89 -3.97
N ASN A 118 30.68 -9.04 -4.53
CA ASN A 118 30.58 -10.31 -3.83
C ASN A 118 31.80 -10.44 -2.91
N ILE A 119 31.55 -10.44 -1.60
CA ILE A 119 32.57 -10.77 -0.61
C ILE A 119 32.69 -12.29 -0.60
N TYR A 120 33.72 -12.81 -1.28
CA TYR A 120 34.01 -14.24 -1.28
C TYR A 120 34.58 -14.65 0.09
N GLY A 121 33.93 -15.61 0.74
CA GLY A 121 34.43 -16.23 1.95
C GLY A 121 35.51 -17.28 1.64
N PRO A 122 36.39 -17.63 2.61
CA PRO A 122 37.38 -18.70 2.44
C PRO A 122 36.78 -20.11 2.26
N TRP A 123 35.45 -20.22 2.27
CA TRP A 123 34.68 -21.46 2.10
C TRP A 123 33.71 -21.40 0.89
N ASP A 124 33.71 -20.29 0.12
CA ASP A 124 32.97 -20.26 -1.15
C ASP A 124 33.71 -21.12 -2.17
N GLU A 125 33.00 -22.08 -2.76
CA GLU A 125 33.55 -22.96 -3.78
C GLU A 125 33.97 -22.13 -5.01
N ALA A 126 35.20 -22.34 -5.47
CA ALA A 126 35.85 -21.62 -6.56
C ALA A 126 35.15 -21.78 -7.91
#